data_AF-A0A2P1PX01-F1
#
_entry.id   AF-A0A2P1PX01-F1
#
_cell.length_a   1.000
_cell.length_b   1.000
_cell.length_c   1.000
_cell.angle_alpha   90.00
_cell.angle_beta   90.00
_cell.angle_gamma   90.00
#
_symmetry.space_group_name_H-M   'P 1'
#
loop_
_entity.id
_entity.type
_entity.pdbx_description
1 polymer ?
#
loop_
_entity_poly.entity_id
_entity_poly.type
_entity_poly.pdbx_seq_one_letter_code
_entity_poly.pdbx_strand_id
1 'polypeptide(L)'
;MRGYTLQEFMIVLLLGALIAAVGIPIAREAYSDLEDADFSKLLELIITTGRSNYEQSTSYVGITKDEIVPNLPQKWILNGTDIRHPLNGTITVAADATDNTRMRLVVSVLRPDTCRRVILTSWPLIDAIAVSNSVLGTGTTDVKTVVGQTMPSEATLTTVCTINTRSVVLLSD
;
A
#
# COMPACT_ATOMS: atom_id res chain seq x y z
N MET A 1 31.23 -44.78 -13.28
CA MET A 1 30.11 -43.95 -12.79
C MET A 1 29.46 -44.71 -11.64
N ARG A 2 29.64 -44.27 -10.38
CA ARG A 2 28.95 -44.88 -9.23
C ARG A 2 27.49 -44.41 -9.28
N GLY A 3 26.57 -45.34 -9.51
CA GLY A 3 25.13 -45.05 -9.50
C GLY A 3 24.69 -44.78 -8.07
N TYR A 4 24.14 -43.59 -7.83
CA TYR A 4 23.45 -43.28 -6.59
C TYR A 4 22.32 -44.29 -6.38
N THR A 5 22.25 -44.83 -5.17
CA THR A 5 21.18 -45.76 -4.80
C THR A 5 19.87 -44.98 -4.68
N LEU A 6 18.74 -45.63 -5.00
CA LEU A 6 17.40 -45.01 -4.99
C LEU A 6 17.06 -44.35 -3.63
N GLN A 7 17.71 -44.84 -2.56
CA GLN A 7 17.58 -44.35 -1.19
C GLN A 7 18.30 -43.01 -0.95
N GLU A 8 19.46 -42.77 -1.58
CA GLU A 8 20.18 -41.49 -1.51
C GLU A 8 19.41 -40.36 -2.22
N PHE A 9 18.77 -40.67 -3.36
CA PHE A 9 17.90 -39.73 -4.05
C PHE A 9 16.67 -39.33 -3.20
N MET A 10 16.06 -40.28 -2.50
CA MET A 10 14.92 -40.02 -1.60
C MET A 10 15.30 -39.09 -0.43
N ILE A 11 16.49 -39.28 0.16
CA ILE A 11 16.97 -38.43 1.27
C ILE A 11 17.23 -37.00 0.81
N VAL A 12 17.86 -36.82 -0.36
CA VAL A 12 18.11 -35.49 -0.94
C VAL A 12 16.80 -34.78 -1.31
N LEU A 13 15.82 -35.51 -1.85
CA LEU A 13 14.50 -34.96 -2.14
C LEU A 13 13.74 -34.56 -0.86
N LEU A 14 13.81 -35.36 0.20
CA LEU A 14 13.21 -35.05 1.50
C LEU A 14 13.85 -33.81 2.13
N LEU A 15 15.18 -33.70 2.09
CA LEU A 15 15.90 -32.52 2.56
C LEU A 15 15.58 -31.29 1.72
N GLY A 16 15.51 -31.42 0.40
CA GLY A 16 15.11 -30.34 -0.50
C GLY A 16 13.67 -29.87 -0.25
N ALA A 17 12.74 -30.80 -0.01
CA ALA A 17 11.36 -30.48 0.34
C ALA A 17 11.25 -29.78 1.71
N LEU A 18 12.04 -30.20 2.71
CA LEU A 18 12.12 -29.54 4.01
C LEU A 18 12.66 -28.11 3.92
N ILE A 19 13.74 -27.91 3.14
CA ILE A 19 14.32 -26.58 2.91
C ILE A 19 13.35 -25.68 2.16
N ALA A 20 12.63 -26.21 1.15
CA ALA A 20 11.60 -25.46 0.45
C ALA A 20 10.41 -25.13 1.38
N ALA A 21 9.95 -26.07 2.18
CA ALA A 21 8.81 -25.89 3.09
C ALA A 21 9.08 -24.85 4.18
N VAL A 22 10.32 -24.74 4.67
CA VAL A 22 10.70 -23.76 5.70
C VAL A 22 11.19 -22.44 5.09
N GLY A 23 11.95 -22.49 3.99
CA GLY A 23 12.57 -21.31 3.39
C GLY A 23 11.59 -20.43 2.60
N ILE A 24 10.60 -21.03 1.91
CA ILE A 24 9.60 -20.27 1.13
C ILE A 24 8.73 -19.36 2.01
N PRO A 25 8.15 -19.80 3.14
CA PRO A 25 7.35 -18.92 3.99
C PRO A 25 8.17 -17.79 4.60
N ILE A 26 9.38 -18.07 5.12
CA ILE A 26 10.27 -17.04 5.70
C ILE A 26 10.64 -15.97 4.66
N ALA A 27 10.98 -16.39 3.44
CA ALA A 27 11.26 -15.45 2.36
C ALA A 27 10.03 -14.58 2.05
N ARG A 28 8.83 -15.17 1.97
CA ARG A 28 7.59 -14.42 1.69
C ARG A 28 7.25 -13.40 2.76
N GLU A 29 7.42 -13.74 4.04
CA GLU A 29 7.20 -12.81 5.15
C GLU A 29 8.20 -11.64 5.11
N ALA A 30 9.49 -11.93 4.91
CA ALA A 30 10.51 -10.88 4.79
C ALA A 30 10.29 -9.96 3.58
N TYR A 31 9.84 -10.49 2.44
CA TYR A 31 9.48 -9.67 1.27
C TYR A 31 8.24 -8.81 1.55
N SER A 32 7.25 -9.33 2.28
CA SER A 32 6.07 -8.58 2.69
C SER A 32 6.46 -7.37 3.57
N ASP A 33 7.24 -7.60 4.62
CA ASP A 33 7.63 -6.53 5.54
C ASP A 33 8.44 -5.42 4.86
N LEU A 34 9.27 -5.78 3.88
CA LEU A 34 10.02 -4.81 3.07
C LEU A 34 9.10 -3.96 2.20
N GLU A 35 8.08 -4.55 1.58
CA GLU A 35 7.12 -3.79 0.76
C GLU A 35 6.26 -2.84 1.61
N ASP A 36 5.85 -3.25 2.81
CA ASP A 36 5.08 -2.39 3.73
C ASP A 36 5.93 -1.21 4.23
N ALA A 37 7.20 -1.46 4.57
CA ALA A 37 8.14 -0.40 4.94
C ALA A 37 8.41 0.57 3.77
N ASP A 38 8.55 0.05 2.54
CA ASP A 38 8.71 0.90 1.35
C ASP A 38 7.44 1.69 1.03
N PHE A 39 6.25 1.14 1.29
CA PHE A 39 4.99 1.85 1.15
C PHE A 39 4.83 2.96 2.17
N SER A 40 5.17 2.71 3.44
CA SER A 40 5.19 3.73 4.49
C SER A 40 6.08 4.92 4.11
N LYS A 41 7.32 4.64 3.67
CA LYS A 41 8.26 5.68 3.21
C LYS A 41 7.75 6.46 1.99
N LEU A 42 7.11 5.77 1.05
CA LEU A 42 6.50 6.42 -0.10
C LEU A 42 5.38 7.37 0.33
N LEU A 43 4.49 6.93 1.24
CA LEU A 43 3.42 7.79 1.76
C LEU A 43 3.99 9.02 2.48
N GLU A 44 4.95 8.83 3.38
CA GLU A 44 5.63 9.94 4.07
C GLU A 44 6.23 10.93 3.08
N LEU A 45 6.89 10.45 2.01
CA LEU A 45 7.48 11.32 1.00
C LEU A 45 6.43 12.08 0.19
N ILE A 46 5.32 11.44 -0.19
CA ILE A 46 4.22 12.11 -0.90
C ILE A 46 3.61 13.20 0.00
N ILE A 47 3.34 12.89 1.27
CA ILE A 47 2.75 13.82 2.24
C ILE A 47 3.67 15.01 2.49
N THR A 48 4.94 14.75 2.78
CA THR A 48 5.93 15.82 3.04
C THR A 48 6.16 16.68 1.81
N THR A 49 6.25 16.09 0.61
CA THR A 49 6.38 16.85 -0.65
C THR A 49 5.13 17.68 -0.93
N GLY A 50 3.94 17.07 -0.79
CA GLY A 50 2.66 17.77 -0.98
C GLY A 50 2.53 18.96 -0.04
N ARG A 51 2.80 18.76 1.27
CA ARG A 51 2.83 19.83 2.27
C ARG A 51 3.85 20.90 1.94
N SER A 52 5.06 20.53 1.55
CA SER A 52 6.11 21.50 1.21
C SER A 52 5.75 22.36 0.00
N ASN A 53 5.11 21.78 -1.02
CA ASN A 53 4.67 22.52 -2.21
C ASN A 53 3.52 23.48 -1.90
N TYR A 54 2.72 23.18 -0.89
CA TYR A 54 1.51 23.92 -0.52
C TYR A 54 1.60 24.62 0.84
N GLU A 55 2.80 24.75 1.43
CA GLU A 55 2.99 25.31 2.78
C GLU A 55 2.47 26.73 2.93
N GLN A 56 2.53 27.52 1.85
CA GLN A 56 1.99 28.90 1.81
C GLN A 56 0.54 28.97 1.32
N SER A 57 -0.04 27.85 0.91
CA SER A 57 -1.42 27.74 0.44
C SER A 57 -2.33 27.29 1.58
N THR A 58 -3.54 27.84 1.62
CA THR A 58 -4.58 27.34 2.54
C THR A 58 -5.35 26.16 1.95
N SER A 59 -4.96 25.68 0.77
CA SER A 59 -5.66 24.62 0.05
C SER A 59 -4.75 23.86 -0.90
N TYR A 60 -5.03 22.55 -1.05
CA TYR A 60 -4.41 21.68 -2.05
C TYR A 60 -5.09 21.72 -3.42
N VAL A 61 -6.03 22.66 -3.71
CA VAL A 61 -6.64 22.75 -5.04
C VAL A 61 -5.57 22.85 -6.12
N GLY A 62 -5.69 21.99 -7.13
CA GLY A 62 -4.74 21.91 -8.23
C GLY A 62 -3.57 20.96 -7.98
N ILE A 63 -3.43 20.38 -6.78
CA ILE A 63 -2.39 19.37 -6.53
C ILE A 63 -2.59 18.20 -7.48
N THR A 64 -1.50 17.80 -8.11
CA THR A 64 -1.47 16.64 -8.98
C THR A 64 -0.24 15.80 -8.71
N LYS A 65 -0.26 14.55 -9.18
CA LYS A 65 0.91 13.67 -9.13
C LYS A 65 2.13 14.28 -9.84
N ASP A 66 1.94 15.15 -10.84
CA ASP A 66 3.03 15.73 -11.64
C ASP A 66 3.93 16.66 -10.82
N GLU A 67 3.40 17.22 -9.71
CA GLU A 67 4.16 18.03 -8.76
C GLU A 67 4.93 17.17 -7.73
N ILE A 68 4.50 15.92 -7.55
CA ILE A 68 5.07 14.98 -6.59
C ILE A 68 6.12 14.08 -7.25
N VAL A 69 5.81 13.53 -8.43
CA VAL A 69 6.64 12.56 -9.18
C VAL A 69 8.11 12.99 -9.32
N PRO A 70 8.46 14.26 -9.63
CA PRO A 70 9.86 14.68 -9.75
C PRO A 70 10.68 14.54 -8.47
N ASN A 71 10.03 14.52 -7.30
CA ASN A 71 10.67 14.41 -6.00
C ASN A 71 10.75 12.96 -5.50
N LEU A 72 10.15 12.01 -6.24
CA LEU A 72 10.17 10.59 -5.88
C LEU A 72 11.39 9.86 -6.50
N PRO A 73 12.03 8.95 -5.75
CA PRO A 73 12.96 7.98 -6.31
C PRO A 73 12.38 7.20 -7.50
N GLN A 74 13.19 6.93 -8.52
CA GLN A 74 12.77 6.23 -9.74
C GLN A 74 12.09 4.86 -9.48
N LYS A 75 12.45 4.17 -8.38
CA LYS A 75 11.83 2.89 -8.01
C LYS A 75 10.31 2.99 -7.76
N TRP A 76 9.81 4.18 -7.43
CA TRP A 76 8.40 4.46 -7.15
C TRP A 76 7.69 5.16 -8.30
N ILE A 77 8.33 5.25 -9.47
CA ILE A 77 7.73 5.85 -10.67
C ILE A 77 7.43 4.74 -11.68
N LEU A 78 6.19 4.67 -12.14
CA LEU A 78 5.73 3.78 -13.20
C LEU A 78 5.59 4.59 -14.50
N ASN A 79 6.19 4.10 -15.58
CA ASN A 79 6.14 4.73 -16.92
C ASN A 79 6.56 6.21 -16.97
N GLY A 80 7.32 6.68 -15.99
CA GLY A 80 7.79 8.07 -15.91
C GLY A 80 6.76 9.09 -15.41
N THR A 81 5.49 8.71 -15.22
CA THR A 81 4.40 9.66 -14.92
C THR A 81 3.48 9.25 -13.77
N ASP A 82 3.46 7.97 -13.41
CA ASP A 82 2.56 7.45 -12.38
C ASP A 82 3.32 7.09 -11.11
N ILE A 83 2.71 7.32 -9.95
CA ILE A 83 3.26 6.88 -8.68
C ILE A 83 2.95 5.39 -8.52
N ARG A 84 3.99 4.57 -8.50
CA ARG A 84 3.89 3.12 -8.33
C ARG A 84 3.62 2.77 -6.88
N HIS A 85 2.59 1.98 -6.63
CA HIS A 85 2.35 1.39 -5.33
C HIS A 85 3.24 0.15 -5.12
N PRO A 86 4.00 0.04 -4.01
CA PRO A 86 4.92 -1.08 -3.76
C PRO A 86 4.22 -2.45 -3.72
N LEU A 87 2.99 -2.50 -3.21
CA LEU A 87 2.21 -3.73 -3.05
C LEU A 87 1.39 -4.10 -4.30
N ASN A 88 1.62 -3.43 -5.43
CA ASN A 88 0.88 -3.48 -6.70
C ASN A 88 -0.15 -2.35 -6.87
N GLY A 89 -0.28 -1.83 -8.09
CA GLY A 89 -1.15 -0.72 -8.46
C GLY A 89 -0.42 0.62 -8.57
N THR A 90 -1.23 1.68 -8.61
CA THR A 90 -0.79 3.08 -8.62
C THR A 90 -1.42 3.87 -7.46
N ILE A 91 -0.81 5.01 -7.17
CA ILE A 91 -1.32 6.03 -6.26
C ILE A 91 -1.64 7.28 -7.09
N THR A 92 -2.83 7.84 -6.92
CA THR A 92 -3.17 9.16 -7.46
C THR A 92 -3.29 10.18 -6.34
N VAL A 93 -2.97 11.43 -6.65
CA VAL A 93 -2.99 12.55 -5.71
C VAL A 93 -3.89 13.64 -6.27
N ALA A 94 -4.77 14.16 -5.43
CA ALA A 94 -5.66 15.29 -5.72
C ALA A 94 -6.02 16.01 -4.41
N ALA A 95 -6.68 17.16 -4.50
CA ALA A 95 -7.37 17.74 -3.36
C ALA A 95 -8.58 16.87 -2.99
N ASP A 96 -8.95 16.82 -1.71
CA ASP A 96 -10.25 16.27 -1.37
C ASP A 96 -11.38 17.18 -1.90
N ALA A 97 -12.43 16.54 -2.40
CA ALA A 97 -13.54 17.26 -3.04
C ALA A 97 -14.47 17.93 -2.02
N THR A 98 -14.45 17.46 -0.77
CA THR A 98 -15.31 17.97 0.31
C THR A 98 -14.55 18.99 1.16
N ASP A 99 -13.28 18.72 1.44
CA ASP A 99 -12.38 19.58 2.21
C ASP A 99 -11.08 19.81 1.45
N ASN A 100 -11.01 20.92 0.71
CA ASN A 100 -9.84 21.24 -0.10
C ASN A 100 -8.59 21.62 0.71
N THR A 101 -8.67 21.66 2.04
CA THR A 101 -7.52 21.78 2.94
C THR A 101 -6.83 20.45 3.19
N ARG A 102 -7.39 19.34 2.67
CA ARG A 102 -6.80 18.01 2.77
C ARG A 102 -6.34 17.51 1.41
N MET A 103 -5.18 16.87 1.41
CA MET A 103 -4.71 16.09 0.29
C MET A 103 -5.37 14.71 0.31
N ARG A 104 -5.89 14.31 -0.84
CA ARG A 104 -6.53 13.02 -1.09
C ARG A 104 -5.62 12.14 -1.93
N LEU A 105 -5.23 11.00 -1.37
CA LEU A 105 -4.50 9.96 -2.08
C LEU A 105 -5.45 8.78 -2.35
N VAL A 106 -5.52 8.31 -3.59
CA VAL A 106 -6.26 7.09 -3.94
C VAL A 106 -5.26 6.01 -4.29
N VAL A 107 -5.17 5.01 -3.42
CA VAL A 107 -4.32 3.85 -3.59
C VAL A 107 -5.14 2.74 -4.24
N SER A 108 -4.81 2.37 -5.47
CA SER A 108 -5.47 1.25 -6.13
C SER A 108 -5.06 -0.08 -5.49
N VAL A 109 -6.04 -0.97 -5.29
CA VAL A 109 -5.84 -2.29 -4.70
C VAL A 109 -6.52 -3.35 -5.55
N LEU A 110 -5.84 -4.47 -5.77
CA LEU A 110 -6.36 -5.57 -6.59
C LEU A 110 -6.87 -6.74 -5.76
N ARG A 111 -6.49 -6.81 -4.49
CA ARG A 111 -6.82 -7.93 -3.61
C ARG A 111 -7.19 -7.46 -2.19
N PRO A 112 -8.02 -8.24 -1.47
CA PRO A 112 -8.36 -7.96 -0.07
C PRO A 112 -7.16 -7.86 0.86
N ASP A 113 -6.12 -8.67 0.66
CA ASP A 113 -4.88 -8.61 1.45
C ASP A 113 -4.15 -7.28 1.23
N THR A 114 -4.03 -6.81 -0.01
CA THR A 114 -3.42 -5.51 -0.32
C THR A 114 -4.19 -4.36 0.32
N CYS A 115 -5.53 -4.40 0.28
CA CYS A 115 -6.37 -3.42 0.96
C CYS A 115 -6.08 -3.34 2.46
N ARG A 116 -6.01 -4.50 3.14
CA ARG A 116 -5.72 -4.56 4.58
C ARG A 116 -4.33 -4.03 4.88
N ARG A 117 -3.31 -4.43 4.10
CA ARG A 117 -1.92 -3.96 4.26
C ARG A 117 -1.80 -2.45 4.08
N VAL A 118 -2.51 -1.88 3.10
CA VAL A 118 -2.54 -0.43 2.89
C VAL A 118 -3.13 0.28 4.12
N ILE A 119 -4.27 -0.19 4.63
CA ILE A 119 -4.91 0.40 5.82
C ILE A 119 -3.99 0.29 7.05
N LEU A 120 -3.39 -0.88 7.27
CA LEU A 120 -2.51 -1.12 8.41
C LEU A 120 -1.28 -0.22 8.38
N THR A 121 -0.66 -0.09 7.21
CA THR A 121 0.57 0.69 7.02
C THR A 121 0.30 2.19 7.08
N SER A 122 -0.84 2.66 6.57
CA SER A 122 -1.19 4.08 6.55
C SER A 122 -1.81 4.58 7.85
N TRP A 123 -2.26 3.67 8.73
CA TRP A 123 -2.96 4.02 9.97
C TRP A 123 -2.25 5.04 10.87
N PRO A 124 -0.93 4.94 11.14
CA PRO A 124 -0.25 5.93 11.97
C PRO A 124 0.03 7.25 11.24
N LEU A 125 -0.02 7.27 9.91
CA LEU A 125 0.43 8.39 9.07
C LEU A 125 -0.71 9.30 8.58
N ILE A 126 -1.93 8.76 8.47
CA ILE A 126 -3.05 9.39 7.78
C ILE A 126 -4.18 9.71 8.75
N ASP A 127 -4.82 10.87 8.61
CA ASP A 127 -5.87 11.30 9.54
C ASP A 127 -7.19 10.56 9.32
N ALA A 128 -7.58 10.37 8.06
CA ALA A 128 -8.78 9.65 7.69
C ALA A 128 -8.54 8.67 6.53
N ILE A 129 -9.13 7.49 6.64
CA ILE A 129 -8.98 6.36 5.72
C ILE A 129 -10.37 5.84 5.38
N ALA A 130 -10.62 5.66 4.08
CA ALA A 130 -11.84 5.05 3.60
C ALA A 130 -11.53 4.01 2.51
N VAL A 131 -12.44 3.07 2.26
CA VAL A 131 -12.32 2.11 1.16
C VAL A 131 -13.36 2.37 0.10
N SER A 132 -13.08 1.98 -1.14
CA SER A 132 -14.02 2.12 -2.24
C SER A 132 -13.97 0.93 -3.19
N ASN A 133 -15.13 0.61 -3.77
CA ASN A 133 -15.26 -0.37 -4.85
C ASN A 133 -15.01 0.26 -6.25
N SER A 134 -14.70 1.55 -6.30
CA SER A 134 -14.33 2.31 -7.49
C SER A 134 -12.81 2.49 -7.56
N VAL A 135 -12.24 2.40 -8.76
CA VAL A 135 -10.80 2.70 -8.98
C VAL A 135 -10.49 4.17 -8.69
N LEU A 136 -11.48 5.06 -8.87
CA LEU A 136 -11.34 6.50 -8.61
C LEU A 136 -11.55 6.87 -7.14
N GLY A 137 -11.88 5.92 -6.27
CA GLY A 137 -12.12 6.19 -4.85
C GLY A 137 -13.43 6.93 -4.57
N THR A 138 -14.47 6.69 -5.36
CA THR A 138 -15.82 7.26 -5.17
C THR A 138 -16.74 6.27 -4.46
N GLY A 139 -17.77 6.76 -3.74
CA GLY A 139 -18.68 5.90 -2.99
C GLY A 139 -17.95 5.11 -1.89
N THR A 140 -17.38 5.85 -0.94
CA THR A 140 -16.48 5.31 0.06
C THR A 140 -17.20 4.78 1.30
N THR A 141 -16.56 3.84 1.99
CA THR A 141 -16.89 3.41 3.34
C THR A 141 -15.75 3.80 4.28
N ASP A 142 -16.04 4.63 5.27
CA ASP A 142 -15.02 5.12 6.20
C ASP A 142 -14.54 4.01 7.14
N VAL A 143 -13.23 4.00 7.38
CA VAL A 143 -12.54 3.04 8.28
C VAL A 143 -11.88 3.79 9.43
N LYS A 144 -11.26 4.93 9.12
CA LYS A 144 -10.69 5.88 10.07
C LYS A 144 -11.24 7.26 9.75
N THR A 145 -11.75 7.97 10.75
CA THR A 145 -12.29 9.33 10.54
C THR A 145 -11.48 10.40 11.26
N VAL A 146 -10.68 10.02 12.25
CA VAL A 146 -9.91 10.94 13.10
C VAL A 146 -8.57 10.35 13.55
N VAL A 147 -7.64 11.24 13.86
CA VAL A 147 -6.37 10.91 14.53
C VAL A 147 -6.64 10.33 15.92
N GLY A 148 -5.85 9.33 16.31
CA GLY A 148 -5.99 8.67 17.61
C GLY A 148 -7.11 7.62 17.69
N GLN A 149 -7.89 7.42 16.62
CA GLN A 149 -8.82 6.31 16.56
C GLN A 149 -8.08 4.96 16.68
N THR A 150 -8.60 4.07 17.54
CA THR A 150 -8.08 2.71 17.68
C THR A 150 -8.26 1.94 16.39
N MET A 151 -7.22 1.18 16.01
CA MET A 151 -7.27 0.27 14.87
C MET A 151 -8.44 -0.72 15.01
N PRO A 152 -9.28 -0.89 13.98
CA PRO A 152 -10.33 -1.90 13.98
C PRO A 152 -9.74 -3.32 14.03
N SER A 153 -10.55 -4.27 14.49
CA SER A 153 -10.16 -5.68 14.52
C SER A 153 -9.92 -6.24 13.11
N GLU A 154 -9.15 -7.33 13.01
CA GLU A 154 -8.94 -8.02 11.74
C GLU A 154 -10.26 -8.49 11.10
N ALA A 155 -11.24 -8.89 11.92
CA ALA A 155 -12.57 -9.28 11.44
C ALA A 155 -13.28 -8.10 10.74
N THR A 156 -13.21 -6.90 11.33
CA THR A 156 -13.76 -5.67 10.75
C THR A 156 -13.03 -5.29 9.46
N LEU A 157 -11.70 -5.40 9.42
CA LEU A 157 -10.94 -5.15 8.21
C LEU A 157 -11.30 -6.14 7.09
N THR A 158 -11.63 -7.38 7.42
CA THR A 158 -12.05 -8.41 6.46
C THR A 158 -13.45 -8.12 5.89
N THR A 159 -14.36 -7.51 6.66
CA THR A 159 -15.67 -7.10 6.13
C THR A 159 -15.60 -5.89 5.21
N VAL A 160 -14.62 -5.01 5.44
CA VAL A 160 -14.42 -3.76 4.70
C VAL A 160 -13.61 -4.00 3.41
N CYS A 161 -12.51 -4.74 3.52
CA CYS A 161 -11.66 -5.14 2.38
C CYS A 161 -12.21 -6.42 1.76
N THR A 162 -13.06 -6.28 0.74
CA THR A 162 -13.68 -7.40 0.03
C THR A 162 -13.02 -7.62 -1.34
N ILE A 163 -13.41 -8.70 -2.03
CA ILE A 163 -12.98 -8.95 -3.41
C ILE A 163 -13.38 -7.83 -4.40
N ASN A 164 -14.38 -7.03 -4.02
CA ASN A 164 -14.87 -5.92 -4.83
C ASN A 164 -14.15 -4.60 -4.54
N THR A 165 -13.36 -4.54 -3.46
CA THR A 165 -12.61 -3.33 -3.13
C THR A 165 -11.57 -3.06 -4.19
N ARG A 166 -11.55 -1.84 -4.73
CA ARG A 166 -10.67 -1.40 -5.81
C ARG A 166 -9.71 -0.30 -5.40
N SER A 167 -10.02 0.44 -4.34
CA SER A 167 -9.12 1.44 -3.82
C SER A 167 -9.28 1.66 -2.31
N VAL A 168 -8.20 2.20 -1.72
CA VAL A 168 -8.19 2.80 -0.38
C VAL A 168 -7.92 4.28 -0.57
N VAL A 169 -8.78 5.11 0.00
CA VAL A 169 -8.69 6.57 0.00
C VAL A 169 -8.04 7.00 1.31
N LEU A 170 -6.96 7.77 1.22
CA LEU A 170 -6.21 8.30 2.34
C LEU A 170 -6.32 9.83 2.31
N LEU A 171 -6.68 10.44 3.43
CA LEU A 171 -6.83 11.88 3.57
C LEU A 171 -5.83 12.39 4.61
N SER A 172 -4.96 13.29 4.17
CA SER A 172 -3.95 13.96 4.99
C SER A 172 -4.24 15.46 5.03
N ASP A 173 -4.07 16.08 6.19
CA ASP A 173 -3.85 17.53 6.27
C ASP A 173 -2.50 17.96 5.64
#